data_AF-M2Y5V7-F1
#
_entry.id   AF-M2Y5V7-F1
#
_cell.length_a   1.000
_cell.length_b   1.000
_cell.length_c   1.000
_cell.angle_alpha   90.00
_cell.angle_beta   90.00
_cell.angle_gamma   90.00
#
_symmetry.space_group_name_H-M   'P 1'
#
loop_
_entity.id
_entity.type
_entity.pdbx_description
1 polymer ?
#
loop_
_entity_poly.entity_id
_entity_poly.type
_entity_poly.pdbx_seq_one_letter_code
_entity_poly.pdbx_strand_id
1 'polypeptide(L)'
;MLLAALVLAAVQPAWAYPETQPGEKGWPEIPGRIGMKGFEGTWKPRCDDGAYIENGAMTVHGDGRISYQLRKPYLPIRYRVIETTPHYVVTLVQTAEPAIRFWVFRPLDHWHTRTAISEMTDIGINECPIYGDAERKRAIWNFGDAELAEFWRTNKFCHPSLTPKIEGGSYWGGDWGQACWFDQRER
;
A
#
# COMPACT_ATOMS: atom_id res chain seq x y z
N MET A 1 -5.55 -35.87 -42.08
CA MET A 1 -4.07 -35.72 -42.15
C MET A 1 -3.83 -34.46 -42.97
N LEU A 2 -3.08 -33.43 -42.56
CA LEU A 2 -1.92 -33.33 -41.68
C LEU A 2 -1.84 -31.89 -41.09
N LEU A 3 -1.05 -31.77 -40.03
CA LEU A 3 -0.78 -30.64 -39.14
C LEU A 3 -0.06 -29.41 -39.76
N ALA A 4 -0.26 -28.26 -39.08
CA ALA A 4 0.69 -27.16 -38.77
C ALA A 4 1.15 -26.23 -39.93
N ALA A 5 1.43 -24.94 -39.73
CA ALA A 5 1.96 -24.26 -38.55
C ALA A 5 1.58 -22.76 -38.47
N LEU A 6 1.60 -22.25 -37.22
CA LEU A 6 1.56 -20.84 -36.84
C LEU A 6 2.66 -20.01 -37.53
N VAL A 7 2.37 -18.74 -37.81
CA VAL A 7 3.36 -17.66 -37.67
C VAL A 7 2.72 -16.56 -36.81
N LEU A 8 3.30 -16.39 -35.63
CA LEU A 8 3.03 -15.32 -34.68
C LEU A 8 3.50 -13.98 -35.25
N ALA A 9 2.58 -13.05 -35.48
CA ALA A 9 2.92 -11.63 -35.45
C ALA A 9 2.67 -11.13 -34.02
N ALA A 10 3.72 -11.18 -33.20
CA ALA A 10 3.77 -10.50 -31.92
C ALA A 10 3.69 -8.99 -32.18
N VAL A 11 2.50 -8.42 -32.14
CA VAL A 11 2.34 -6.99 -31.93
C VAL A 11 2.76 -6.76 -30.49
N GLN A 12 3.99 -6.28 -30.30
CA GLN A 12 4.52 -5.94 -28.98
C GLN A 12 3.55 -4.94 -28.32
N PRO A 13 3.07 -5.20 -27.09
CA PRO A 13 2.20 -4.25 -26.44
C PRO A 13 3.01 -3.01 -26.07
N ALA A 14 2.44 -1.85 -26.39
CA ALA A 14 2.91 -0.57 -25.92
C ALA A 14 2.97 -0.60 -24.39
N TRP A 15 4.19 -0.55 -23.86
CA TRP A 15 4.64 -0.23 -22.51
C TRP A 15 3.56 0.43 -21.64
N ALA A 16 2.71 -0.40 -21.04
CA ALA A 16 2.02 -0.08 -19.81
C ALA A 16 2.96 -0.50 -18.69
N TYR A 17 3.39 0.42 -17.82
CA TYR A 17 3.84 0.04 -16.49
C TYR A 17 2.76 -0.88 -15.92
N PRO A 18 3.03 -2.19 -15.71
CA PRO A 18 1.98 -3.09 -15.29
C PRO A 18 1.90 -2.95 -13.78
N GLU A 19 1.31 -1.87 -13.30
CA GLU A 19 0.52 -1.98 -12.09
C GLU A 19 -0.62 -2.94 -12.43
N THR A 20 -0.30 -4.24 -12.39
CA THR A 20 -1.29 -5.30 -12.33
C THR A 20 -2.23 -4.98 -11.17
N GLN A 21 -3.46 -5.44 -11.20
CA GLN A 21 -4.33 -5.26 -10.03
C GLN A 21 -3.80 -6.17 -8.89
N PRO A 22 -3.82 -5.78 -7.59
CA PRO A 22 -3.74 -6.71 -6.48
C PRO A 22 -4.59 -7.96 -6.73
N GLY A 23 -3.93 -9.11 -6.75
CA GLY A 23 -4.57 -10.40 -7.03
C GLY A 23 -4.56 -10.84 -8.51
N GLU A 24 -4.13 -9.99 -9.45
CA GLU A 24 -3.79 -10.43 -10.80
C GLU A 24 -2.44 -11.17 -10.82
N LYS A 25 -2.26 -11.98 -11.87
CA LYS A 25 -1.07 -12.80 -12.11
C LYS A 25 0.19 -11.92 -12.17
N GLY A 26 0.87 -11.76 -11.05
CA GLY A 26 2.08 -10.95 -10.93
C GLY A 26 2.28 -10.24 -9.59
N TRP A 27 1.23 -10.06 -8.77
CA TRP A 27 1.40 -9.44 -7.46
C TRP A 27 2.11 -10.36 -6.46
N PRO A 28 3.15 -9.87 -5.76
CA PRO A 28 3.75 -10.63 -4.68
C PRO A 28 2.70 -10.87 -3.57
N GLU A 29 2.58 -12.13 -3.13
CA GLU A 29 1.89 -12.43 -1.89
C GLU A 29 2.73 -11.97 -0.70
N ILE A 30 2.08 -11.60 0.39
CA ILE A 30 2.71 -11.49 1.70
C ILE A 30 3.24 -12.88 2.07
N PRO A 31 4.55 -13.06 2.31
CA PRO A 31 5.13 -14.38 2.52
C PRO A 31 4.49 -15.09 3.70
N GLY A 32 4.05 -16.34 3.48
CA GLY A 32 3.34 -17.12 4.51
C GLY A 32 1.98 -16.54 4.92
N ARG A 33 1.47 -15.51 4.24
CA ARG A 33 0.17 -14.86 4.49
C ARG A 33 -0.01 -14.38 5.94
N ILE A 34 1.08 -13.93 6.54
CA ILE A 34 1.15 -13.51 7.94
C ILE A 34 0.52 -12.12 8.21
N GLY A 35 -0.04 -11.48 7.19
CA GLY A 35 -0.70 -10.17 7.29
C GLY A 35 0.24 -9.09 7.79
N MET A 36 -0.25 -8.25 8.73
CA MET A 36 0.49 -7.10 9.25
C MET A 36 1.85 -7.48 9.86
N LYS A 37 1.99 -8.70 10.40
CA LYS A 37 3.25 -9.18 10.97
C LYS A 37 4.39 -9.20 9.97
N GLY A 38 4.09 -9.37 8.68
CA GLY A 38 5.09 -9.34 7.61
C GLY A 38 5.69 -7.96 7.38
N PHE A 39 5.08 -6.91 7.94
CA PHE A 39 5.51 -5.53 7.85
C PHE A 39 6.04 -4.97 9.18
N GLU A 40 6.13 -5.78 10.24
CA GLU A 40 6.79 -5.37 11.49
C GLU A 40 8.30 -5.21 11.27
N GLY A 41 8.93 -4.25 11.95
CA GLY A 41 10.35 -3.92 11.78
C GLY A 41 10.58 -2.60 11.05
N THR A 42 11.81 -2.37 10.61
CA THR A 42 12.25 -1.09 10.03
C THR A 42 12.35 -1.16 8.52
N TRP A 43 11.78 -0.16 7.86
CA TRP A 43 11.58 -0.06 6.42
C TRP A 43 11.85 1.35 5.91
N LYS A 44 12.16 1.47 4.63
CA LYS A 44 12.28 2.68 3.82
C LYS A 44 11.06 2.67 2.90
N PRO A 45 10.07 3.53 3.14
CA PRO A 45 8.91 3.61 2.26
C PRO A 45 9.32 4.07 0.86
N ARG A 46 8.68 3.58 -0.22
CA ARG A 46 9.13 3.84 -1.61
C ARG A 46 8.10 4.49 -2.55
N CYS A 47 6.94 4.94 -2.07
CA CYS A 47 5.89 5.53 -2.92
C CYS A 47 5.65 7.01 -2.58
N ASP A 48 5.28 7.78 -3.60
CA ASP A 48 5.36 9.26 -3.68
C ASP A 48 4.50 9.98 -2.62
N ASP A 49 3.57 9.29 -1.96
CA ASP A 49 2.78 9.85 -0.86
C ASP A 49 2.66 8.94 0.38
N GLY A 50 3.19 7.72 0.32
CA GLY A 50 2.85 6.69 1.31
C GLY A 50 3.60 6.79 2.63
N ALA A 51 4.85 7.20 2.61
CA ALA A 51 5.60 7.59 3.82
C ALA A 51 6.93 8.22 3.45
N TYR A 52 6.86 9.20 2.54
CA TYR A 52 7.83 10.29 2.41
C TYR A 52 9.28 9.83 2.59
N ILE A 53 9.87 9.25 1.54
CA ILE A 53 11.27 8.76 1.49
C ILE A 53 12.24 9.74 2.17
N GLU A 54 12.00 11.04 2.02
CA GLU A 54 12.78 12.13 2.60
C GLU A 54 12.80 12.17 4.15
N ASN A 55 11.83 11.52 4.81
CA ASN A 55 11.74 11.42 6.27
C ASN A 55 12.51 10.23 6.85
N GLY A 56 13.17 9.45 6.00
CA GLY A 56 14.05 8.35 6.38
C GLY A 56 13.28 7.09 6.77
N ALA A 57 13.96 6.20 7.50
CA ALA A 57 13.39 4.91 7.84
C ALA A 57 12.20 5.02 8.81
N MET A 58 11.19 4.19 8.58
CA MET A 58 9.99 3.99 9.38
C MET A 58 10.05 2.62 10.06
N THR A 59 9.70 2.54 11.34
CA THR A 59 9.56 1.27 12.07
C THR A 59 8.11 1.03 12.43
N VAL A 60 7.59 -0.13 12.05
CA VAL A 60 6.26 -0.62 12.42
C VAL A 60 6.39 -1.54 13.64
N HIS A 61 5.65 -1.24 14.69
CA HIS A 61 5.65 -2.02 15.94
C HIS A 61 4.39 -2.89 16.00
N GLY A 62 4.48 -4.10 16.55
CA GLY A 62 3.34 -5.03 16.68
C GLY A 62 2.24 -4.56 17.66
N ASP A 63 2.48 -3.48 18.41
CA ASP A 63 1.54 -2.86 19.35
C ASP A 63 0.70 -1.72 18.72
N GLY A 64 0.72 -1.58 17.39
CA GLY A 64 -0.02 -0.53 16.70
C GLY A 64 0.70 0.82 16.62
N ARG A 65 1.98 0.92 17.01
CA ARG A 65 2.77 2.15 16.86
C ARG A 65 3.56 2.18 15.56
N ILE A 66 3.85 3.39 15.09
CA ILE A 66 4.80 3.68 14.01
C ILE A 66 5.80 4.72 14.53
N SER A 67 7.09 4.52 14.25
CA SER A 67 8.14 5.50 14.53
C SER A 67 8.95 5.80 13.28
N TYR A 68 9.60 6.95 13.24
CA TYR A 68 10.45 7.36 12.12
C TYR A 68 11.79 7.86 12.63
N GLN A 69 12.80 7.78 11.77
CA GLN A 69 14.09 8.39 12.02
C GLN A 69 13.96 9.92 12.16
N LEU A 70 13.19 10.58 11.29
CA LEU A 70 12.87 12.00 11.41
C LEU A 70 11.45 12.20 11.94
N ARG A 71 11.32 12.87 13.08
CA ARG A 71 10.00 13.15 13.69
C ARG A 71 9.37 14.37 13.03
N LYS A 72 8.23 14.18 12.36
CA LYS A 72 7.40 15.24 11.79
C LYS A 72 5.94 15.08 12.23
N PRO A 73 5.20 16.18 12.50
CA PRO A 73 3.85 16.10 13.07
C PRO A 73 2.81 15.50 12.11
N TYR A 74 3.05 15.60 10.80
CA TYR A 74 2.19 15.05 9.76
C TYR A 74 2.40 13.54 9.51
N LEU A 75 3.41 12.92 10.12
CA LEU A 75 3.68 11.50 9.95
C LEU A 75 2.78 10.67 10.87
N PRO A 76 2.18 9.56 10.40
CA PRO A 76 1.36 8.72 11.25
C PRO A 76 2.16 7.98 12.31
N ILE A 77 1.76 8.09 13.56
CA ILE A 77 2.44 7.51 14.74
C ILE A 77 1.74 6.27 15.30
N ARG A 78 0.51 6.01 14.85
CA ARG A 78 -0.30 4.87 15.26
C ARG A 78 -1.04 4.29 14.06
N TYR A 79 -1.35 3.00 14.13
CA TYR A 79 -2.17 2.31 13.15
C TYR A 79 -3.13 1.32 13.80
N ARG A 80 -4.21 1.02 13.08
CA ARG A 80 -5.15 -0.07 13.37
C ARG A 80 -5.36 -0.87 12.09
N VAL A 81 -5.28 -2.19 12.16
CA VAL A 81 -5.53 -3.07 10.99
C VAL A 81 -7.03 -3.12 10.72
N ILE A 82 -7.41 -2.99 9.45
CA ILE A 82 -8.81 -3.02 9.00
C ILE A 82 -9.09 -4.25 8.16
N GLU A 83 -8.20 -4.54 7.20
CA GLU A 83 -8.33 -5.64 6.26
C GLU A 83 -6.95 -6.27 6.04
N THR A 84 -6.92 -7.60 5.98
CA THR A 84 -5.73 -8.36 5.58
C THR A 84 -6.10 -9.26 4.42
N THR A 85 -5.39 -9.12 3.31
CA THR A 85 -5.51 -10.01 2.15
C THR A 85 -4.20 -10.77 1.95
N PRO A 86 -4.16 -11.74 1.04
CA PRO A 86 -2.90 -12.39 0.67
C PRO A 86 -1.85 -11.42 0.08
N HIS A 87 -2.23 -10.24 -0.41
CA HIS A 87 -1.34 -9.35 -1.16
C HIS A 87 -1.06 -8.01 -0.47
N TYR A 88 -1.92 -7.58 0.45
CA TYR A 88 -1.79 -6.29 1.10
C TYR A 88 -2.53 -6.25 2.44
N VAL A 89 -2.23 -5.23 3.25
CA VAL A 89 -2.93 -4.94 4.50
C VAL A 89 -3.43 -3.50 4.49
N VAL A 90 -4.73 -3.30 4.71
CA VAL A 90 -5.32 -1.98 4.88
C VAL A 90 -5.29 -1.63 6.36
N THR A 91 -4.81 -0.43 6.68
CA THR A 91 -4.76 0.10 8.04
C THR A 91 -5.38 1.50 8.10
N LEU A 92 -5.95 1.84 9.25
CA LEU A 92 -6.27 3.21 9.61
C LEU A 92 -5.07 3.75 10.37
N VAL A 93 -4.47 4.84 9.90
CA VAL A 93 -3.33 5.46 10.57
C VAL A 93 -3.70 6.82 11.16
N GLN A 94 -3.01 7.23 12.22
CA GLN A 94 -3.23 8.50 12.91
C GLN A 94 -1.92 9.26 13.10
N THR A 95 -1.91 10.55 12.75
CA THR A 95 -0.78 11.48 12.97
C THR A 95 -0.79 12.08 14.38
N ALA A 96 0.26 12.82 14.74
CA ALA A 96 0.30 13.52 16.02
C ALA A 96 -0.73 14.67 16.10
N GLU A 97 -1.01 15.32 14.96
CA GLU A 97 -2.07 16.31 14.80
C GLU A 97 -3.32 15.62 14.24
N PRO A 98 -4.23 15.12 15.08
CA PRO A 98 -5.07 13.91 14.96
C PRO A 98 -5.83 13.72 13.63
N ALA A 99 -5.10 13.69 12.53
CA ALA A 99 -5.57 13.38 11.20
C ALA A 99 -5.49 11.87 11.05
N ILE A 100 -6.42 11.35 10.25
CA ILE A 100 -6.48 9.92 9.94
C ILE A 100 -6.48 9.72 8.44
N ARG A 101 -5.84 8.64 8.00
CA ARG A 101 -5.73 8.22 6.60
C ARG A 101 -5.88 6.70 6.53
N PHE A 102 -6.34 6.19 5.40
CA PHE A 102 -6.12 4.78 5.09
C PHE A 102 -4.73 4.61 4.51
N TRP A 103 -3.98 3.64 5.02
CA TRP A 103 -2.72 3.21 4.43
C TRP A 103 -2.82 1.76 4.00
N VAL A 104 -2.26 1.45 2.84
CA VAL A 104 -2.10 0.09 2.34
C VAL A 104 -0.64 -0.29 2.41
N PHE A 105 -0.33 -1.29 3.23
CA PHE A 105 0.98 -1.93 3.29
C PHE A 105 1.03 -3.04 2.24
N ARG A 106 2.04 -2.99 1.35
CA ARG A 106 2.25 -4.02 0.32
C ARG A 106 3.73 -4.41 0.19
N PRO A 107 4.03 -5.67 -0.14
CA PRO A 107 5.38 -6.08 -0.47
C PRO A 107 5.83 -5.44 -1.79
N LEU A 108 7.12 -5.10 -1.89
CA LEU A 108 7.77 -4.71 -3.14
C LEU A 108 8.58 -5.89 -3.69
N ASP A 109 8.64 -6.01 -5.02
CA ASP A 109 9.07 -7.19 -5.79
C ASP A 109 10.54 -7.65 -5.62
N HIS A 110 11.24 -7.20 -4.58
CA HIS A 110 12.61 -7.62 -4.26
C HIS A 110 12.76 -8.45 -2.98
N TRP A 111 11.66 -8.81 -2.29
CA TRP A 111 11.77 -9.65 -1.09
C TRP A 111 12.21 -11.11 -1.39
N HIS A 112 12.19 -11.57 -2.65
CA HIS A 112 12.25 -13.01 -2.96
C HIS A 112 13.10 -13.45 -4.16
N THR A 113 14.25 -12.83 -4.41
CA THR A 113 15.33 -13.50 -5.18
C THR A 113 16.48 -13.96 -4.27
N ARG A 114 16.27 -15.14 -3.67
CA ARG A 114 17.23 -16.27 -3.53
C ARG A 114 18.56 -16.18 -2.73
N THR A 115 18.98 -15.09 -2.09
CA THR A 115 20.24 -15.14 -1.31
C THR A 115 20.25 -14.31 -0.02
N ALA A 116 20.50 -15.01 1.10
CA ALA A 116 21.11 -14.58 2.37
C ALA A 116 21.00 -13.11 2.84
N ILE A 117 20.23 -12.87 3.91
CA ILE A 117 20.54 -12.01 5.08
C ILE A 117 21.26 -10.65 4.82
N SER A 118 20.87 -9.84 3.84
CA SER A 118 21.26 -8.42 3.85
C SER A 118 20.13 -7.50 3.38
N GLU A 119 19.54 -6.81 4.35
CA GLU A 119 18.90 -5.50 4.19
C GLU A 119 17.70 -5.42 3.26
N MET A 120 16.76 -6.31 3.54
CA MET A 120 15.34 -6.16 3.27
C MET A 120 14.81 -4.84 3.88
N THR A 121 14.94 -3.73 3.13
CA THR A 121 14.75 -2.37 3.65
C THR A 121 13.61 -1.59 3.03
N ASP A 122 12.83 -2.09 2.07
CA ASP A 122 11.85 -1.27 1.34
C ASP A 122 10.40 -1.74 1.50
N ILE A 123 9.46 -0.80 1.63
CA ILE A 123 8.02 -1.08 1.75
C ILE A 123 7.17 -0.22 0.82
N GLY A 124 6.15 -0.82 0.21
CA GLY A 124 5.14 -0.09 -0.55
C GLY A 124 4.05 0.39 0.38
N ILE A 125 3.82 1.71 0.38
CA ILE A 125 2.70 2.32 1.11
C ILE A 125 1.91 3.18 0.14
N ASN A 126 0.62 2.93 0.02
CA ASN A 126 -0.31 3.84 -0.63
C ASN A 126 -1.16 4.48 0.45
N GLU A 127 -1.55 5.74 0.26
CA GLU A 127 -2.42 6.43 1.22
C GLU A 127 -3.65 7.04 0.57
N CYS A 128 -4.75 7.08 1.32
CA CYS A 128 -5.96 7.79 0.95
C CYS A 128 -6.47 8.62 2.14
N PRO A 129 -6.76 9.92 1.95
CA PRO A 129 -7.20 10.79 3.03
C PRO A 129 -8.64 10.46 3.46
N ILE A 130 -8.90 10.55 4.77
CA ILE A 130 -10.28 10.52 5.29
C ILE A 130 -10.77 11.95 5.48
N TYR A 131 -11.86 12.28 4.79
CA TYR A 131 -12.50 13.59 4.87
C TYR A 131 -13.43 13.71 6.08
N GLY A 132 -13.56 14.95 6.56
CA GLY A 132 -14.36 15.29 7.73
C GLY A 132 -13.66 16.26 8.67
N ASP A 133 -14.45 16.83 9.58
CA ASP A 133 -13.94 17.62 10.70
C ASP A 133 -13.20 16.75 11.73
N ALA A 134 -12.61 17.41 12.73
CA ALA A 134 -11.83 16.75 13.77
C ALA A 134 -12.67 15.81 14.67
N GLU A 135 -13.95 16.11 14.88
CA GLU A 135 -14.84 15.30 15.70
C GLU A 135 -15.15 13.98 15.01
N ARG A 136 -15.53 14.03 13.73
CA ARG A 136 -15.75 12.86 12.88
C ARG A 136 -14.50 12.00 12.80
N LYS A 137 -13.32 12.60 12.61
CA LYS A 137 -12.05 11.87 12.56
C LYS A 137 -11.73 11.17 13.89
N ARG A 138 -11.99 11.84 15.02
CA ARG A 138 -11.84 11.25 16.35
C ARG A 138 -12.82 10.10 16.57
N ALA A 139 -14.08 10.25 16.14
CA ALA A 139 -15.08 9.19 16.23
C ALA A 139 -14.64 7.96 15.43
N ILE A 140 -14.24 8.14 14.16
CA ILE A 140 -13.75 7.05 13.30
C ILE A 140 -12.54 6.34 13.92
N TRP A 141 -11.59 7.08 14.48
CA TRP A 141 -10.44 6.48 15.16
C TRP A 141 -10.84 5.57 16.33
N ASN A 142 -11.94 5.88 17.01
CA ASN A 142 -12.43 5.17 18.18
C ASN A 142 -13.48 4.09 17.87
N PHE A 143 -13.85 3.89 16.59
CA PHE A 143 -14.76 2.83 16.18
C PHE A 143 -14.28 1.45 16.67
N GLY A 144 -15.21 0.58 17.04
CA GLY A 144 -14.90 -0.84 17.22
C GLY A 144 -14.48 -1.49 15.90
N ASP A 145 -13.92 -2.70 15.96
CA ASP A 145 -13.38 -3.35 14.75
C ASP A 145 -14.45 -3.60 13.68
N ALA A 146 -15.68 -3.97 14.09
CA ALA A 146 -16.79 -4.16 13.16
C ALA A 146 -17.23 -2.84 12.49
N GLU A 147 -17.29 -1.75 13.25
CA GLU A 147 -17.61 -0.41 12.74
C GLU A 147 -16.52 0.09 11.79
N LEU A 148 -15.25 -0.17 12.11
CA LEU A 148 -14.13 0.21 11.25
C LEU A 148 -14.12 -0.57 9.93
N ALA A 149 -14.41 -1.87 9.98
CA ALA A 149 -14.54 -2.71 8.79
C ALA A 149 -15.75 -2.30 7.92
N GLU A 150 -16.87 -1.89 8.53
CA GLU A 150 -18.01 -1.33 7.79
C GLU A 150 -17.67 0.03 7.18
N PHE A 151 -17.00 0.90 7.92
CA PHE A 151 -16.55 2.20 7.43
C PHE A 151 -15.62 2.06 6.23
N TRP A 152 -14.68 1.11 6.25
CA TRP A 152 -13.83 0.80 5.10
C TRP A 152 -14.64 0.35 3.89
N ARG A 153 -15.50 -0.66 4.05
CA ARG A 153 -16.30 -1.25 2.96
C ARG A 153 -17.27 -0.27 2.30
N THR A 154 -17.70 0.77 3.02
CA THR A 154 -18.65 1.78 2.54
C THR A 154 -17.99 3.10 2.16
N ASN A 155 -16.66 3.21 2.28
CA ASN A 155 -15.96 4.45 1.94
C ASN A 155 -15.87 4.63 0.42
N LYS A 156 -16.77 5.44 -0.15
CA LYS A 156 -16.83 5.72 -1.59
C LYS A 156 -15.62 6.47 -2.19
N PHE A 157 -14.73 6.99 -1.35
CA PHE A 157 -13.56 7.76 -1.79
C PHE A 157 -12.33 6.85 -1.88
N CYS A 158 -12.13 5.98 -0.90
CA CYS A 158 -10.94 5.15 -0.80
C CYS A 158 -11.15 3.68 -1.14
N HIS A 159 -12.38 3.15 -1.14
CA HIS A 159 -12.58 1.73 -1.40
C HIS A 159 -12.48 1.43 -2.91
N PRO A 160 -11.55 0.56 -3.37
CA PRO A 160 -11.31 0.33 -4.80
C PRO A 160 -12.54 -0.07 -5.61
N SER A 161 -13.46 -0.85 -5.01
CA SER A 161 -14.70 -1.26 -5.67
C SER A 161 -15.76 -0.16 -5.80
N LEU A 162 -15.58 0.99 -5.13
CA LEU A 162 -16.53 2.08 -5.08
C LEU A 162 -15.99 3.38 -5.70
N THR A 163 -14.67 3.52 -5.80
CA THR A 163 -14.00 4.72 -6.31
C THR A 163 -13.79 4.64 -7.83
N PRO A 164 -14.15 5.70 -8.59
CA PRO A 164 -13.77 5.80 -9.99
C PRO A 164 -12.25 5.85 -10.18
N LYS A 165 -11.75 5.17 -11.21
CA LYS A 165 -10.36 5.29 -11.64
C LYS A 165 -10.19 6.59 -12.42
N ILE A 166 -9.23 7.42 -12.01
CA ILE A 166 -8.87 8.66 -12.74
C ILE A 166 -7.85 8.34 -13.84
N GLU A 167 -7.08 7.25 -13.67
CA GLU A 167 -6.05 6.80 -14.60
C GLU A 167 -6.26 5.33 -14.97
N GLY A 168 -6.00 4.99 -16.23
CA GLY A 168 -6.29 3.66 -16.80
C GLY A 168 -5.55 2.47 -16.17
N GLY A 169 -4.58 2.71 -15.28
CA GLY A 169 -3.81 1.67 -14.57
C GLY A 169 -3.96 1.66 -13.05
N SER A 170 -4.70 2.62 -12.49
CA SER A 170 -4.88 2.76 -11.04
C SER A 170 -5.72 1.61 -10.45
N TYR A 171 -5.19 0.85 -9.49
CA TYR A 171 -6.03 -0.11 -8.75
C TYR A 171 -6.86 0.57 -7.65
N TRP A 172 -6.22 1.41 -6.84
CA TRP A 172 -6.86 1.92 -5.61
C TRP A 172 -7.91 3.02 -5.89
N GLY A 173 -7.96 3.55 -7.11
CA GLY A 173 -8.90 4.60 -7.51
C GLY A 173 -8.33 6.02 -7.32
N GLY A 174 -9.11 7.03 -7.70
CA GLY A 174 -8.60 8.40 -7.86
C GLY A 174 -8.01 9.10 -6.63
N ASP A 175 -8.50 8.78 -5.43
CA ASP A 175 -8.16 9.53 -4.21
C ASP A 175 -6.92 8.98 -3.49
N TRP A 176 -6.28 7.94 -4.03
CA TRP A 176 -5.06 7.38 -3.46
C TRP A 176 -3.82 8.04 -4.04
N GLY A 177 -2.86 8.35 -3.18
CA GLY A 177 -1.48 8.61 -3.59
C GLY A 177 -0.89 7.35 -4.24
N GLN A 178 -0.64 7.42 -5.55
CA GLN A 178 -0.44 6.22 -6.39
C GLN A 178 0.91 6.10 -7.07
N ALA A 179 1.56 7.21 -7.41
CA ALA A 179 2.82 7.10 -8.13
C ALA A 179 3.85 6.43 -7.20
N CYS A 180 4.34 5.25 -7.57
CA CYS A 180 5.58 4.73 -7.02
C CYS A 180 6.63 5.00 -8.09
N TRP A 181 7.29 6.16 -8.03
CA TRP A 181 8.45 6.41 -8.86
C TRP A 181 9.59 5.56 -8.32
N PHE A 182 9.72 4.35 -8.85
CA PHE A 182 10.96 3.59 -8.73
C PHE A 182 12.04 4.45 -9.34
N ASP A 183 12.96 4.95 -8.51
CA ASP A 183 14.04 5.81 -8.95
C ASP A 183 14.76 5.17 -10.14
N GLN A 184 14.61 5.76 -11.33
CA GLN A 184 15.39 5.38 -12.52
C GLN A 184 16.80 6.01 -12.48
N ARG A 185 17.22 6.65 -11.37
CA ARG A 185 18.50 7.38 -11.28
C ARG A 185 19.70 6.55 -10.80
N GLU A 186 19.65 5.23 -10.92
CA GLU A 186 20.86 4.38 -10.83
C GLU A 186 21.15 3.66 -12.16
N ARG A 187 21.20 4.43 -13.27
CA ARG A 187 21.92 4.03 -14.48
C ARG A 187 22.89 5.12 -14.90
#